data_AF-A0A956S7M6-F1
#
_entry.id   AF-A0A956S7M6-F1
#
_cell.length_a   1.000
_cell.length_b   1.000
_cell.length_c   1.000
_cell.angle_alpha   90.00
_cell.angle_beta   90.00
_cell.angle_gamma   90.00
#
_symmetry.space_group_name_H-M   'P 1'
#
loop_
_entity.id
_entity.type
_entity.pdbx_description
1 polymer ?
#
loop_
_entity_poly.entity_id
_entity_poly.type
_entity_poly.pdbx_seq_one_letter_code
_entity_poly.pdbx_strand_id
1 'polypeptide(L)'
;MSTVIRLPSPIKSNRNINNRNRNTNNRNDEKITRDARNIQFTFNQSLINDIYSTIALYNSDQNNKVELEARLGYFTNNRFNSSVNTRSFFGLLNKLRNKGYTLVESSDTVKSYREEVTDPVNPNKRTWVTTRQIIDDTTDNVIWEQKVKPWNYDIKSLGIRLAIATERPINPLESFHSQSTRSRHRYSFHVSSNRIRIDLTEVRMMDGNKNTSTYEVEVEALSLSQNFIPNYVKVINMVYRELHGTKLIYTFQEREQFINYFNTLLASNIPPRRTDSNYGCNDPSKILCPAEERVDDNNVLENRVLVHARNLKNKDIVWGGLVGNSKTAYRVTHKADGLRKLMVFAPNGIWIVMPPNEIMWIASGIGNIDLVGTVIEGELLSENDIKNFNLNTALWMLFFDCLAWKGSTSIQNNTHTQRMNAAQIVSDAINAIEIPEGHNRLIVT
;
A
#
# COMPACT_ATOMS: atom_id res chain seq x y z
N MET A 1 -44.36 -21.56 -0.34
CA MET A 1 -45.18 -20.72 0.57
C MET A 1 -44.24 -19.78 1.30
N SER A 2 -44.08 -18.56 0.79
CA SER A 2 -43.14 -17.56 1.31
C SER A 2 -43.91 -16.51 2.13
N THR A 3 -43.73 -16.56 3.43
CA THR A 3 -44.28 -15.60 4.39
C THR A 3 -43.42 -14.34 4.36
N VAL A 4 -44.01 -13.22 3.93
CA VAL A 4 -43.38 -11.89 3.97
C VAL A 4 -43.46 -11.36 5.40
N ILE A 5 -42.32 -11.30 6.08
CA ILE A 5 -42.20 -10.64 7.39
C ILE A 5 -41.76 -9.19 7.15
N ARG A 6 -42.66 -8.24 7.41
CA ARG A 6 -42.33 -6.80 7.45
C ARG A 6 -41.66 -6.48 8.78
N LEU A 7 -40.41 -6.03 8.75
CA LEU A 7 -39.71 -5.49 9.91
C LEU A 7 -40.12 -4.03 10.16
N PRO A 8 -40.19 -3.59 11.43
CA PRO A 8 -40.58 -2.23 11.79
C PRO A 8 -39.45 -1.21 11.50
N SER A 9 -39.86 0.01 11.15
CA SER A 9 -38.99 1.16 10.87
C SER A 9 -38.06 1.49 12.05
N PRO A 10 -36.84 1.98 11.78
CA PRO A 10 -35.85 2.24 12.83
C PRO A 10 -36.29 3.38 13.76
N ILE A 11 -36.22 3.10 15.06
CA ILE A 11 -36.37 4.08 16.14
C ILE A 11 -35.18 5.05 16.07
N LYS A 12 -35.46 6.33 15.80
CA LYS A 12 -34.47 7.40 15.91
C LYS A 12 -34.06 7.55 17.37
N SER A 13 -32.84 7.11 17.71
CA SER A 13 -32.26 7.40 19.01
C SER A 13 -31.56 8.76 18.97
N ASN A 14 -32.13 9.74 19.67
CA ASN A 14 -31.47 11.00 19.98
C ASN A 14 -30.45 10.75 21.08
N ARG A 15 -29.16 10.59 20.73
CA ARG A 15 -28.06 10.71 21.68
C ARG A 15 -27.46 12.11 21.60
N ASN A 16 -27.73 12.91 22.63
CA ASN A 16 -27.03 14.15 22.92
C ASN A 16 -25.56 13.84 23.21
N ILE A 17 -24.67 14.24 22.29
CA ILE A 17 -23.22 14.22 22.51
C ILE A 17 -22.84 15.54 23.16
N ASN A 18 -22.45 15.47 24.44
CA ASN A 18 -21.88 16.59 25.18
C ASN A 18 -20.49 16.94 24.61
N ASN A 19 -20.39 18.07 23.92
CA ASN A 19 -19.13 18.66 23.48
C ASN A 19 -18.33 19.22 24.67
N ARG A 20 -17.33 18.46 25.13
CA ARG A 20 -16.25 19.02 25.95
C ARG A 20 -15.17 19.60 25.04
N ASN A 21 -15.19 20.92 24.88
CA ASN A 21 -14.11 21.69 24.27
C ASN A 21 -12.84 21.57 25.13
N ARG A 22 -11.89 20.73 24.71
CA ARG A 22 -10.50 20.83 25.13
C ARG A 22 -9.73 21.61 24.06
N ASN A 23 -9.35 22.84 24.40
CA ASN A 23 -8.38 23.62 23.65
C ASN A 23 -7.05 22.86 23.62
N THR A 24 -6.75 22.24 22.48
CA THR A 24 -5.43 21.73 22.14
C THR A 24 -4.87 22.67 21.08
N ASN A 25 -3.90 23.49 21.48
CA ASN A 25 -3.20 24.40 20.59
C ASN A 25 -2.39 23.61 19.57
N ASN A 26 -2.60 23.91 18.28
CA ASN A 26 -1.67 23.80 17.15
C ASN A 26 -0.82 22.51 17.06
N ARG A 27 -1.42 21.46 16.49
CA ARG A 27 -0.70 20.65 15.49
C ARG A 27 -1.50 20.72 14.20
N ASN A 28 -0.80 21.01 13.10
CA ASN A 28 -1.37 21.02 11.75
C ASN A 28 -1.77 19.59 11.38
N ASP A 29 -2.90 19.14 11.91
CA ASP A 29 -3.37 17.78 11.75
C ASP A 29 -3.69 17.52 10.27
N GLU A 30 -3.07 16.47 9.74
CA GLU A 30 -3.39 15.88 8.44
C GLU A 30 -4.88 15.57 8.39
N LYS A 31 -5.66 16.39 7.70
CA LYS A 31 -7.08 16.12 7.52
C LYS A 31 -7.27 15.14 6.37
N ILE A 32 -7.11 13.84 6.67
CA ILE A 32 -7.67 12.78 5.83
C ILE A 32 -9.19 12.94 5.89
N THR A 33 -9.77 13.58 4.88
CA THR A 33 -11.20 13.74 4.75
C THR A 33 -11.81 12.40 4.36
N ARG A 34 -12.41 11.72 5.33
CA ARG A 34 -13.15 10.49 5.08
C ARG A 34 -14.55 10.85 4.60
N ASP A 35 -14.75 10.90 3.29
CA ASP A 35 -16.09 10.64 2.78
C ASP A 35 -16.31 9.12 2.87
N ALA A 36 -17.42 8.69 3.46
CA ALA A 36 -17.80 7.28 3.59
C ALA A 36 -17.80 6.54 2.25
N ARG A 37 -17.76 7.29 1.13
CA ARG A 37 -17.95 6.81 -0.24
C ARG A 37 -16.65 6.61 -1.04
N ASN A 38 -15.53 7.22 -0.61
CA ASN A 38 -14.21 7.09 -1.25
C ASN A 38 -13.14 7.66 -0.30
N ILE A 39 -12.37 6.81 0.37
CA ILE A 39 -11.22 7.27 1.16
C ILE A 39 -10.10 7.67 0.19
N GLN A 40 -10.13 8.93 -0.20
CA GLN A 40 -9.05 9.62 -0.87
C GLN A 40 -8.44 10.56 0.16
N PHE A 41 -7.11 10.64 0.21
CA PHE A 41 -6.54 11.79 0.91
C PHE A 41 -6.61 12.99 -0.04
N THR A 42 -6.88 14.14 0.54
CA THR A 42 -6.85 15.44 -0.14
C THR A 42 -5.84 16.32 0.57
N PHE A 43 -5.14 17.18 -0.16
CA PHE A 43 -4.40 18.25 0.49
C PHE A 43 -5.38 19.23 1.11
N ASN A 44 -5.14 19.61 2.37
CA ASN A 44 -5.90 20.68 2.98
C ASN A 44 -5.51 22.03 2.35
N GLN A 45 -6.36 23.05 2.50
CA GLN A 45 -6.13 24.35 1.85
C GLN A 45 -4.82 25.01 2.31
N SER A 46 -4.41 24.80 3.56
CA SER A 46 -3.14 25.31 4.08
C SER A 46 -1.95 24.74 3.31
N LEU A 47 -1.89 23.42 3.15
CA LEU A 47 -0.84 22.74 2.40
C LEU A 47 -0.84 23.17 0.92
N ILE A 48 -2.02 23.36 0.33
CA ILE A 48 -2.15 23.87 -1.04
C ILE A 48 -1.53 25.27 -1.16
N ASN A 49 -1.82 26.15 -0.20
CA ASN A 49 -1.27 27.50 -0.17
C ASN A 49 0.25 27.49 0.04
N ASP A 50 0.76 26.61 0.91
CA ASP A 50 2.20 26.43 1.16
C ASP A 50 2.93 25.95 -0.11
N ILE A 51 2.34 25.01 -0.85
CA ILE A 51 2.87 24.53 -2.13
C ILE A 51 2.93 25.68 -3.14
N TYR A 52 1.83 26.42 -3.35
CA TYR A 52 1.80 27.51 -4.33
C TYR A 52 2.71 28.67 -3.97
N SER A 53 2.75 29.08 -2.70
CA SER A 53 3.65 30.14 -2.24
C SER A 53 5.12 29.76 -2.40
N THR A 54 5.47 28.50 -2.09
CA THR A 54 6.83 27.99 -2.31
C THR A 54 7.16 27.94 -3.79
N ILE A 55 6.28 27.42 -4.65
CA ILE A 55 6.50 27.42 -6.11
C ILE A 55 6.70 28.85 -6.60
N ALA A 56 5.85 29.79 -6.23
CA ALA A 56 5.95 31.19 -6.65
C ALA A 56 7.26 31.84 -6.22
N LEU A 57 7.73 31.53 -5.01
CA LEU A 57 8.99 32.04 -4.47
C LEU A 57 10.21 31.58 -5.29
N TYR A 58 10.25 30.28 -5.66
CA TYR A 58 11.39 29.68 -6.36
C TYR A 58 11.32 29.77 -7.89
N ASN A 59 10.15 30.05 -8.46
CA ASN A 59 9.95 30.20 -9.91
C ASN A 59 10.32 31.61 -10.43
N SER A 60 10.86 32.48 -9.56
CA SER A 60 11.26 33.84 -9.91
C SER A 60 12.57 33.93 -10.72
N ASP A 61 13.44 32.92 -10.60
CA ASP A 61 14.68 32.80 -11.38
C ASP A 61 14.42 31.96 -12.63
N GLN A 62 14.51 32.59 -13.80
CA GLN A 62 14.23 31.96 -15.09
C GLN A 62 15.18 30.80 -15.43
N ASN A 63 16.33 30.70 -14.77
CA ASN A 63 17.28 29.61 -14.98
C ASN A 63 16.97 28.36 -14.14
N ASN A 64 16.03 28.47 -13.19
CA ASN A 64 15.69 27.37 -12.30
C ASN A 64 14.47 26.62 -12.83
N LYS A 65 14.61 25.31 -13.00
CA LYS A 65 13.48 24.41 -13.18
C LYS A 65 12.92 24.05 -11.81
N VAL A 66 11.73 24.55 -11.48
CA VAL A 66 11.02 24.17 -10.26
C VAL A 66 10.28 22.86 -10.47
N GLU A 67 10.46 21.92 -9.56
CA GLU A 67 9.80 20.61 -9.57
C GLU A 67 9.01 20.40 -8.29
N LEU A 68 7.79 19.86 -8.41
CA LEU A 68 7.05 19.28 -7.29
C LEU A 68 7.01 17.77 -7.47
N GLU A 69 7.53 17.04 -6.48
CA GLU A 69 7.57 15.58 -6.45
C GLU A 69 6.87 15.03 -5.20
N ALA A 70 6.19 13.89 -5.34
CA ALA A 70 5.62 13.11 -4.26
C ALA A 70 6.29 11.73 -4.28
N ARG A 71 7.08 11.44 -3.24
CA ARG A 71 7.79 10.18 -3.08
C ARG A 71 7.00 9.26 -2.19
N LEU A 72 6.82 8.01 -2.61
CA LEU A 72 6.19 6.96 -1.80
C LEU A 72 7.29 6.12 -1.14
N GLY A 73 7.09 5.77 0.13
CA GLY A 73 8.08 5.04 0.92
C GLY A 73 7.58 4.79 2.33
N TYR A 74 8.47 4.85 3.32
CA TYR A 74 8.13 4.65 4.72
C TYR A 74 8.97 5.53 5.64
N PHE A 75 8.56 5.64 6.91
CA PHE A 75 9.28 6.39 7.92
C PHE A 75 9.84 5.46 8.98
N THR A 76 11.12 5.61 9.30
CA THR A 76 11.79 4.92 10.42
C THR A 76 12.53 5.96 11.24
N ASN A 77 12.29 6.02 12.55
CA ASN A 77 12.92 7.01 13.43
C ASN A 77 12.79 8.46 12.91
N ASN A 78 11.59 8.84 12.45
CA ASN A 78 11.30 10.13 11.81
C ASN A 78 12.08 10.44 10.51
N ARG A 79 12.87 9.50 10.00
CA ARG A 79 13.55 9.62 8.72
C ARG A 79 12.73 8.94 7.64
N PHE A 80 12.47 9.66 6.55
CA PHE A 80 11.86 9.09 5.36
C PHE A 80 12.86 8.21 4.61
N ASN A 81 12.41 7.03 4.21
CA ASN A 81 13.08 6.13 3.30
C ASN A 81 12.22 6.02 2.02
N SER A 82 12.80 6.36 0.87
CA SER A 82 12.13 6.34 -0.45
C SER A 82 11.98 4.95 -1.05
N SER A 83 12.49 3.91 -0.39
CA SER A 83 12.41 2.54 -0.90
C SER A 83 11.01 1.96 -0.73
N VAL A 84 10.56 1.21 -1.73
CA VAL A 84 9.36 0.37 -1.71
C VAL A 84 9.75 -1.10 -1.85
N ASN A 85 8.84 -2.01 -1.48
CA ASN A 85 9.08 -3.44 -1.66
C ASN A 85 9.12 -3.81 -3.15
N THR A 86 10.07 -4.67 -3.53
CA THR A 86 10.29 -5.15 -4.90
C THR A 86 9.03 -5.71 -5.56
N ARG A 87 8.21 -6.48 -4.83
CA ARG A 87 6.95 -7.04 -5.36
C ARG A 87 5.95 -5.94 -5.69
N SER A 88 5.80 -4.95 -4.81
CA SER A 88 4.93 -3.79 -5.03
C SER A 88 5.40 -2.96 -6.22
N PHE A 89 6.71 -2.75 -6.35
CA PHE A 89 7.32 -2.02 -7.47
C PHE A 89 6.99 -2.67 -8.82
N PHE A 90 7.31 -3.95 -9.00
CA PHE A 90 7.04 -4.66 -10.26
C PHE A 90 5.54 -4.88 -10.51
N GLY A 91 4.75 -5.05 -9.45
CA GLY A 91 3.30 -5.09 -9.54
C GLY A 91 2.72 -3.78 -10.10
N LEU A 92 3.19 -2.63 -9.61
CA LEU A 92 2.83 -1.32 -10.13
C LEU A 92 3.30 -1.14 -11.58
N LEU A 93 4.56 -1.50 -11.88
CA LEU A 93 5.13 -1.38 -13.23
C LEU A 93 4.26 -2.10 -14.27
N ASN A 94 3.90 -3.36 -14.01
CA ASN A 94 3.08 -4.15 -14.93
C ASN A 94 1.69 -3.55 -15.12
N LYS A 95 1.08 -3.05 -14.05
CA LYS A 95 -0.23 -2.36 -14.14
C LYS A 95 -0.16 -1.09 -14.97
N LEU A 96 0.89 -0.27 -14.81
CA LEU A 96 1.05 0.97 -15.58
C LEU A 96 1.31 0.68 -17.06
N ARG A 97 2.12 -0.34 -17.40
CA ARG A 97 2.30 -0.81 -18.79
C ARG A 97 0.96 -1.19 -19.44
N ASN A 98 0.10 -1.88 -18.70
CA ASN A 98 -1.20 -2.31 -19.19
C ASN A 98 -2.26 -1.19 -19.31
N LYS A 99 -2.00 0.01 -18.75
CA LYS A 99 -2.93 1.15 -18.87
C LYS A 99 -2.74 1.96 -20.16
N GLY A 100 -1.77 1.60 -21.01
CA GLY A 100 -1.52 2.27 -22.29
C GLY A 100 -0.92 3.68 -22.15
N TYR A 101 -0.27 3.97 -21.02
CA TYR A 101 0.45 5.23 -20.84
C TYR A 101 1.73 5.25 -21.67
N THR A 102 2.17 6.45 -22.08
CA THR A 102 3.46 6.63 -22.74
C THR A 102 4.58 6.32 -21.75
N LEU A 103 5.31 5.26 -22.04
CA LEU A 103 6.47 4.80 -21.27
C LEU A 103 7.76 5.29 -21.93
N VAL A 104 8.62 5.92 -21.14
CA VAL A 104 10.01 6.22 -21.48
C VAL A 104 10.90 5.44 -20.51
N GLU A 105 11.81 4.63 -21.05
CA GLU A 105 12.81 3.92 -20.27
C GLU A 105 14.16 4.64 -20.41
N SER A 106 14.87 4.81 -19.29
CA SER A 106 16.21 5.41 -19.29
C SER A 106 17.13 4.70 -18.31
N SER A 107 18.42 4.67 -18.62
CA SER A 107 19.46 4.21 -17.70
C SER A 107 20.52 5.28 -17.60
N ASP A 108 20.88 5.63 -16.37
CA ASP A 108 21.90 6.64 -16.13
C ASP A 108 22.73 6.35 -14.87
N THR A 109 23.96 6.86 -14.88
CA THR A 109 24.85 6.86 -13.73
C THR A 109 24.90 8.26 -13.15
N VAL A 110 24.49 8.41 -11.89
CA VAL A 110 24.54 9.69 -11.17
C VAL A 110 25.65 9.66 -10.14
N LYS A 111 26.60 10.56 -10.31
CA LYS A 111 27.59 10.90 -9.29
C LYS A 111 27.15 12.18 -8.58
N SER A 112 27.15 12.19 -7.26
CA SER A 112 26.69 13.35 -6.50
C SER A 112 27.63 13.77 -5.38
N TYR A 113 27.67 15.08 -5.16
CA TYR A 113 28.36 15.76 -4.08
C TYR A 113 27.36 16.68 -3.39
N ARG A 114 27.36 16.69 -2.07
CA ARG A 114 26.45 17.50 -1.27
C ARG A 114 27.23 18.43 -0.35
N GLU A 115 26.79 19.68 -0.31
CA GLU A 115 27.31 20.71 0.57
C GLU A 115 26.19 21.55 1.18
N GLU A 116 26.45 22.09 2.36
CA GLU A 116 25.53 22.99 3.03
C GLU A 116 25.85 24.43 2.64
N VAL A 117 24.87 25.14 2.11
CA VAL A 117 24.98 26.53 1.69
C VAL A 117 23.92 27.39 2.37
N THR A 118 24.07 28.69 2.26
CA THR A 118 22.99 29.63 2.53
C THR A 118 21.97 29.59 1.39
N ASP A 119 20.69 29.46 1.72
CA ASP A 119 19.60 29.39 0.74
C ASP A 119 19.56 30.72 -0.05
N PRO A 120 19.63 30.66 -1.40
CA PRO A 120 19.73 31.87 -2.22
C PRO A 120 18.47 32.73 -2.15
N VAL A 121 17.33 32.15 -1.78
CA VAL A 121 16.05 32.86 -1.67
C VAL A 121 15.74 33.26 -0.24
N ASN A 122 16.24 32.51 0.75
CA ASN A 122 16.11 32.83 2.16
C ASN A 122 17.48 32.84 2.87
N PRO A 123 18.16 34.00 2.96
CA PRO A 123 19.52 34.08 3.51
C PRO A 123 19.64 33.68 4.98
N ASN A 124 18.52 33.62 5.72
CA ASN A 124 18.49 33.17 7.12
C ASN A 124 18.38 31.64 7.26
N LYS A 125 18.29 30.91 6.15
CA LYS A 125 18.11 29.47 6.12
C LYS A 125 19.32 28.80 5.49
N ARG A 126 19.83 27.77 6.16
CA ARG A 126 20.81 26.85 5.59
C ARG A 126 20.08 25.77 4.80
N THR A 127 20.60 25.42 3.63
CA THR A 127 20.03 24.39 2.77
C THR A 127 21.13 23.51 2.20
N TRP A 128 20.77 22.31 1.77
CA TRP A 128 21.70 21.41 1.11
C TRP A 128 21.58 21.56 -0.40
N VAL A 129 22.69 21.90 -1.05
CA VAL A 129 22.84 21.82 -2.51
C VAL A 129 23.44 20.47 -2.83
N THR A 130 22.87 19.78 -3.82
CA THR A 130 23.45 18.57 -4.39
C THR A 130 23.91 18.87 -5.81
N THR A 131 25.22 18.90 -6.03
CA THR A 131 25.83 18.94 -7.36
C THR A 131 25.87 17.54 -7.94
N ARG A 132 25.43 17.38 -9.18
CA ARG A 132 25.31 16.09 -9.85
C ARG A 132 25.98 16.10 -11.21
N GLN A 133 26.68 15.02 -11.50
CA GLN A 133 27.08 14.61 -12.84
C GLN A 133 26.20 13.40 -13.21
N ILE A 134 25.34 13.56 -14.20
CA ILE A 134 24.44 12.53 -14.72
C ILE A 134 25.01 12.08 -16.07
N ILE A 135 25.33 10.80 -16.17
CA ILE A 135 25.88 10.19 -17.39
C ILE A 135 24.80 9.25 -17.92
N ASP A 136 24.28 9.54 -19.11
CA ASP A 136 23.33 8.64 -19.77
C ASP A 136 24.09 7.38 -20.24
N ASP A 137 23.68 6.21 -19.73
CA ASP A 137 24.41 4.95 -19.96
C ASP A 137 24.30 4.45 -21.43
N THR A 138 23.44 5.07 -22.24
CA THR A 138 23.21 4.68 -23.64
C THR A 138 23.88 5.61 -24.65
N THR A 139 23.97 6.90 -24.32
CA THR A 139 24.49 7.93 -25.22
C THR A 139 25.83 8.53 -24.77
N ASP A 140 26.29 8.16 -23.56
CA ASP A 140 27.45 8.77 -22.88
C ASP A 140 27.33 10.30 -22.70
N ASN A 141 26.14 10.86 -22.90
CA ASN A 141 25.90 12.28 -22.70
C ASN A 141 26.00 12.63 -21.22
N VAL A 142 26.78 13.67 -20.91
CA VAL A 142 27.00 14.13 -19.55
C VAL A 142 26.24 15.41 -19.28
N ILE A 143 25.33 15.37 -18.31
CA ILE A 143 24.57 16.51 -17.82
C ILE A 143 25.09 16.90 -16.44
N TRP A 144 25.32 18.19 -16.24
CA TRP A 144 25.72 18.76 -14.97
C TRP A 144 24.61 19.65 -14.42
N GLU A 145 24.21 19.39 -13.18
CA GLU A 145 23.14 20.15 -12.52
C GLU A 145 23.41 20.36 -11.03
N GLN A 146 22.81 21.42 -10.48
CA GLN A 146 22.64 21.60 -9.04
C GLN A 146 21.17 21.44 -8.67
N LYS A 147 20.88 20.57 -7.70
CA LYS A 147 19.55 20.42 -7.10
C LYS A 147 19.52 20.97 -5.69
N VAL A 148 18.56 21.84 -5.41
CA VAL A 148 18.24 22.35 -4.07
C VAL A 148 16.85 21.90 -3.67
N LYS A 149 16.66 21.45 -2.43
CA LYS A 149 15.36 21.02 -1.88
C LYS A 149 14.90 21.98 -0.79
N PRO A 150 14.39 23.17 -1.14
CA PRO A 150 14.04 24.19 -0.16
C PRO A 150 12.87 23.78 0.74
N TRP A 151 12.00 22.88 0.28
CA TRP A 151 10.79 22.55 1.01
C TRP A 151 10.48 21.07 0.92
N ASN A 152 10.09 20.50 2.05
CA ASN A 152 9.56 19.15 2.13
C ASN A 152 8.38 19.15 3.11
N TYR A 153 7.38 18.32 2.83
CA TYR A 153 6.27 18.07 3.73
C TYR A 153 6.00 16.57 3.82
N ASP A 154 6.03 16.06 5.04
CA ASP A 154 5.88 14.63 5.32
C ASP A 154 4.44 14.32 5.70
N ILE A 155 3.77 13.48 4.91
CA ILE A 155 2.50 12.86 5.26
C ILE A 155 2.85 11.50 5.90
N LYS A 156 3.27 11.56 7.16
CA LYS A 156 3.90 10.41 7.83
C LYS A 156 2.97 9.22 7.94
N SER A 157 1.69 9.48 8.14
CA SER A 157 0.65 8.46 8.27
C SER A 157 0.51 7.59 7.01
N LEU A 158 0.90 8.10 5.83
CA LEU A 158 0.81 7.41 4.54
C LEU A 158 2.16 7.01 3.95
N GLY A 159 3.29 7.41 4.56
CA GLY A 159 4.59 7.15 3.95
C GLY A 159 4.83 7.96 2.69
N ILE A 160 4.30 9.18 2.62
CA ILE A 160 4.48 10.07 1.47
C ILE A 160 5.30 11.28 1.90
N ARG A 161 6.30 11.64 1.09
CA ARG A 161 7.02 12.90 1.19
C ARG A 161 6.75 13.75 -0.04
N LEU A 162 6.18 14.93 0.16
CA LEU A 162 6.14 15.96 -0.85
C LEU A 162 7.45 16.75 -0.77
N ALA A 163 8.04 17.06 -1.92
CA ALA A 163 9.21 17.91 -1.99
C ALA A 163 9.08 18.89 -3.14
N ILE A 164 9.49 20.13 -2.90
CA ILE A 164 9.72 21.11 -3.95
C ILE A 164 11.23 21.23 -4.09
N ALA A 165 11.70 21.11 -5.33
CA ALA A 165 13.10 21.25 -5.66
C ALA A 165 13.30 22.26 -6.78
N THR A 166 14.47 22.87 -6.82
CA THR A 166 14.96 23.60 -7.98
C THR A 166 16.14 22.84 -8.57
N GLU A 167 16.13 22.69 -9.89
CA GLU A 167 17.23 22.12 -10.66
C GLU A 167 17.75 23.19 -11.61
N ARG A 168 19.07 23.40 -11.61
CA ARG A 168 19.74 24.38 -12.45
C ARG A 168 20.91 23.73 -13.19
N PRO A 169 21.02 23.88 -14.52
CA PRO A 169 22.20 23.42 -15.24
C PRO A 169 23.43 24.22 -14.81
N ILE A 170 24.58 23.55 -14.73
CA ILE A 170 25.86 24.19 -14.43
C ILE A 170 26.93 23.77 -15.44
N ASN A 171 28.03 24.50 -15.48
CA ASN A 171 29.21 24.06 -16.20
C ASN A 171 29.89 22.89 -15.46
N PRO A 172 30.57 21.98 -16.18
CA PRO A 172 31.40 20.95 -15.57
C PRO A 172 32.38 21.52 -14.55
N LEU A 173 32.58 20.80 -13.44
CA LEU A 173 33.54 21.20 -12.39
C LEU A 173 34.84 20.40 -12.56
N GLU A 174 35.97 21.09 -12.76
CA GLU A 174 37.28 20.44 -12.99
C GLU A 174 37.70 19.50 -11.84
N SER A 175 37.40 19.88 -10.60
CA SER A 175 37.80 19.14 -9.39
C SER A 175 36.62 18.42 -8.72
N PHE A 176 35.67 17.88 -9.50
CA PHE A 176 34.52 17.18 -8.94
C PHE A 176 34.90 15.83 -8.34
N HIS A 177 34.74 15.69 -7.02
CA HIS A 177 34.85 14.43 -6.31
C HIS A 177 33.48 14.01 -5.77
N SER A 178 32.94 12.93 -6.32
CA SER A 178 31.64 12.41 -5.90
C SER A 178 31.71 11.80 -4.51
N GLN A 179 30.78 12.17 -3.63
CA GLN A 179 30.56 11.50 -2.34
C GLN A 179 29.75 10.21 -2.49
N SER A 180 28.97 10.10 -3.57
CA SER A 180 28.20 8.90 -3.88
C SER A 180 28.07 8.70 -5.38
N THR A 181 28.01 7.43 -5.80
CA THR A 181 27.72 7.01 -7.16
C THR A 181 26.57 6.02 -7.13
N ARG A 182 25.59 6.22 -8.00
CA ARG A 182 24.44 5.32 -8.16
C ARG A 182 24.18 5.09 -9.65
N SER A 183 23.89 3.85 -10.01
CA SER A 183 23.30 3.52 -11.31
C SER A 183 21.79 3.47 -11.14
N ARG A 184 21.05 4.07 -12.07
CA ARG A 184 19.60 4.12 -12.07
C ARG A 184 19.06 3.49 -13.35
N HIS A 185 18.04 2.67 -13.19
CA HIS A 185 17.21 2.21 -14.29
C HIS A 185 15.77 2.66 -14.04
N ARG A 186 15.24 3.51 -14.92
CA ARG A 186 14.02 4.27 -14.69
C ARG A 186 12.96 3.98 -15.75
N TYR A 187 11.74 3.77 -15.28
CA TYR A 187 10.53 3.67 -16.07
C TYR A 187 9.66 4.91 -15.78
N SER A 188 9.55 5.79 -16.77
CA SER A 188 8.80 7.04 -16.67
C SER A 188 7.50 6.97 -17.46
N PHE A 189 6.37 7.04 -16.76
CA PHE A 189 5.04 7.02 -17.36
C PHE A 189 4.44 8.41 -17.39
N HIS A 190 4.17 8.94 -18.57
CA HIS A 190 3.50 10.24 -18.71
C HIS A 190 1.97 10.07 -18.65
N VAL A 191 1.33 10.82 -17.75
CA VAL A 191 -0.12 10.77 -17.52
C VAL A 191 -0.72 12.18 -17.56
N SER A 192 -2.05 12.26 -17.67
CA SER A 192 -2.81 13.52 -17.67
C SER A 192 -2.31 14.52 -18.73
N SER A 193 -2.25 14.08 -19.99
CA SER A 193 -1.77 14.88 -21.13
C SER A 193 -0.35 15.42 -20.92
N ASN A 194 0.56 14.55 -20.45
CA ASN A 194 1.97 14.86 -20.19
C ASN A 194 2.22 15.96 -19.14
N ARG A 195 1.25 16.23 -18.26
CA ARG A 195 1.43 17.20 -17.16
C ARG A 195 1.97 16.58 -15.89
N ILE A 196 1.83 15.26 -15.73
CA ILE A 196 2.29 14.52 -14.56
C ILE A 196 3.08 13.31 -15.07
N ARG A 197 4.15 12.97 -14.37
CA ARG A 197 4.97 11.78 -14.62
C ARG A 197 4.96 10.87 -13.42
N ILE A 198 4.92 9.57 -13.63
CA ILE A 198 5.10 8.56 -12.58
C ILE A 198 6.43 7.88 -12.88
N ASP A 199 7.39 8.01 -11.97
CA ASP A 199 8.73 7.44 -12.11
C ASP A 199 8.89 6.24 -11.19
N LEU A 200 9.26 5.12 -11.78
CA LEU A 200 9.66 3.90 -11.09
C LEU A 200 11.14 3.71 -11.34
N THR A 201 11.98 3.86 -10.30
CA THR A 201 13.44 3.78 -10.45
C THR A 201 14.01 2.64 -9.63
N GLU A 202 14.72 1.71 -10.27
CA GLU A 202 15.66 0.82 -9.61
C GLU A 202 16.99 1.56 -9.45
N VAL A 203 17.46 1.69 -8.22
CA VAL A 203 18.71 2.39 -7.88
C VAL A 203 19.69 1.37 -7.32
N ARG A 204 20.84 1.23 -7.98
CA ARG A 204 21.95 0.39 -7.55
C ARG A 204 23.05 1.27 -6.98
N MET A 205 23.35 1.10 -5.69
CA MET A 205 24.45 1.79 -5.02
C MET A 205 25.68 0.89 -4.97
N MET A 206 26.82 1.45 -5.35
CA MET A 206 28.13 0.81 -5.20
C MET A 206 28.81 1.41 -3.96
N ASP A 207 28.77 0.69 -2.84
CA ASP A 207 29.46 1.07 -1.61
C ASP A 207 30.51 0.00 -1.27
N GLY A 208 31.74 0.23 -1.72
CA GLY A 208 32.83 -0.75 -1.66
C GLY A 208 32.48 -2.04 -2.40
N ASN A 209 32.50 -3.18 -1.70
CA ASN A 209 32.18 -4.51 -2.25
C ASN A 209 30.68 -4.85 -2.15
N LYS A 210 29.83 -3.96 -1.62
CA LYS A 210 28.39 -4.23 -1.47
C LYS A 210 27.61 -3.54 -2.58
N ASN A 211 26.93 -4.35 -3.38
CA ASN A 211 25.90 -3.88 -4.30
C ASN A 211 24.54 -3.99 -3.62
N THR A 212 23.93 -2.84 -3.33
CA THR A 212 22.55 -2.79 -2.82
C THR A 212 21.64 -2.21 -3.90
N SER A 213 20.46 -2.80 -4.04
CA SER A 213 19.42 -2.30 -4.94
C SER A 213 18.26 -1.79 -4.10
N THR A 214 17.80 -0.58 -4.39
CA THR A 214 16.61 0.02 -3.79
C THR A 214 15.63 0.40 -4.89
N TYR A 215 14.34 0.33 -4.61
CA TYR A 215 13.29 0.60 -5.60
C TYR A 215 12.52 1.84 -5.15
N GLU A 216 12.46 2.87 -5.98
CA GLU A 216 11.82 4.15 -5.65
C GLU A 216 10.60 4.38 -6.55
N VAL A 217 9.54 4.97 -5.98
CA VAL A 217 8.34 5.38 -6.72
C VAL A 217 8.05 6.85 -6.45
N GLU A 218 8.00 7.64 -7.51
CA GLU A 218 7.82 9.09 -7.46
C GLU A 218 6.69 9.51 -8.41
N VAL A 219 5.91 10.52 -8.01
CA VAL A 219 4.96 11.22 -8.89
C VAL A 219 5.44 12.64 -9.02
N GLU A 220 5.69 13.11 -10.24
CA GLU A 220 6.24 14.44 -10.51
C GLU A 220 5.24 15.29 -11.30
N ALA A 221 5.10 16.55 -10.93
CA ALA A 221 4.35 17.53 -11.72
C ALA A 221 5.27 18.19 -12.75
N LEU A 222 5.06 17.88 -14.03
CA LEU A 222 5.83 18.45 -15.15
C LEU A 222 5.37 19.86 -15.52
N SER A 223 4.12 20.20 -15.19
CA SER A 223 3.54 21.52 -15.42
C SER A 223 2.80 22.01 -14.17
N LEU A 224 3.22 23.16 -13.65
CA LEU A 224 2.67 23.78 -12.45
C LEU A 224 1.58 24.82 -12.78
N SER A 225 0.72 24.52 -13.77
CA SER A 225 -0.38 25.41 -14.18
C SER A 225 -1.38 25.63 -13.04
N GLN A 226 -2.09 26.76 -13.02
CA GLN A 226 -3.14 27.00 -12.04
C GLN A 226 -4.13 25.80 -12.00
N ASN A 227 -4.47 25.33 -10.79
CA ASN A 227 -5.36 24.19 -10.56
C ASN A 227 -4.81 22.80 -10.96
N PHE A 228 -3.49 22.61 -11.06
CA PHE A 228 -2.93 21.27 -11.32
C PHE A 228 -3.05 20.31 -10.12
N ILE A 229 -3.07 20.85 -8.89
CA ILE A 229 -3.01 20.07 -7.64
C ILE A 229 -4.12 19.01 -7.51
N PRO A 230 -5.41 19.27 -7.81
CA PRO A 230 -6.44 18.23 -7.73
C PRO A 230 -6.14 17.00 -8.60
N ASN A 231 -5.67 17.20 -9.83
CA ASN A 231 -5.27 16.11 -10.73
C ASN A 231 -4.01 15.40 -10.22
N TYR A 232 -3.06 16.16 -9.68
CA TYR A 232 -1.85 15.62 -9.07
C TYR A 232 -2.15 14.70 -7.88
N VAL A 233 -2.99 15.15 -6.95
CA VAL A 233 -3.46 14.34 -5.81
C VAL A 233 -4.19 13.09 -6.28
N LYS A 234 -5.03 13.19 -7.32
CA LYS A 234 -5.73 12.04 -7.91
C LYS A 234 -4.73 10.99 -8.44
N VAL A 235 -3.64 11.42 -9.08
CA VAL A 235 -2.58 10.50 -9.55
C VAL A 235 -1.84 9.88 -8.36
N ILE A 236 -1.48 10.64 -7.32
CA ILE A 236 -0.84 10.07 -6.13
C ILE A 236 -1.76 9.02 -5.46
N ASN A 237 -3.05 9.31 -5.29
CA ASN A 237 -4.04 8.37 -4.75
C ASN A 237 -4.15 7.10 -5.60
N MET A 238 -4.07 7.22 -6.93
CA MET A 238 -4.05 6.07 -7.84
C MET A 238 -2.78 5.25 -7.66
N VAL A 239 -1.60 5.87 -7.69
CA VAL A 239 -0.31 5.20 -7.51
C VAL A 239 -0.24 4.49 -6.15
N TYR A 240 -0.65 5.16 -5.07
CA TYR A 240 -0.69 4.58 -3.73
C TYR A 240 -1.53 3.29 -3.69
N ARG A 241 -2.76 3.34 -4.21
CA ARG A 241 -3.67 2.18 -4.25
C ARG A 241 -3.08 1.03 -5.05
N GLU A 242 -2.50 1.32 -6.20
CA GLU A 242 -1.93 0.30 -7.07
C GLU A 242 -0.67 -0.34 -6.49
N LEU A 243 0.19 0.46 -5.84
CA LEU A 243 1.42 0.04 -5.16
C LEU A 243 1.14 -0.86 -3.95
N HIS A 244 0.13 -0.52 -3.15
CA HIS A 244 -0.27 -1.31 -1.98
C HIS A 244 -1.29 -2.40 -2.30
N GLY A 245 -1.77 -2.49 -3.55
CA GLY A 245 -2.80 -3.47 -3.94
C GLY A 245 -4.12 -3.28 -3.20
N THR A 246 -4.47 -2.04 -2.84
CA THR A 246 -5.66 -1.71 -2.03
C THR A 246 -6.69 -0.92 -2.84
N LYS A 247 -7.98 -1.04 -2.49
CA LYS A 247 -9.06 -0.24 -3.10
C LYS A 247 -9.26 1.09 -2.36
N LEU A 248 -9.01 1.12 -1.05
CA LEU A 248 -9.07 2.31 -0.21
C LEU A 248 -7.69 2.63 0.38
N ILE A 249 -7.44 3.92 0.60
CA ILE A 249 -6.21 4.39 1.26
C ILE A 249 -6.36 4.19 2.77
N TYR A 250 -5.36 3.57 3.39
CA TYR A 250 -5.25 3.43 4.84
C TYR A 250 -3.93 4.04 5.32
N THR A 251 -3.90 4.45 6.58
CA THR A 251 -2.68 4.87 7.26
C THR A 251 -1.87 3.67 7.77
N PHE A 252 -0.57 3.86 8.04
CA PHE A 252 0.25 2.84 8.69
C PHE A 252 -0.32 2.42 10.05
N GLN A 253 -0.86 3.38 10.81
CA GLN A 253 -1.49 3.09 12.09
C GLN A 253 -2.73 2.19 11.93
N GLU A 254 -3.57 2.43 10.92
CA GLU A 254 -4.74 1.58 10.65
C GLU A 254 -4.35 0.18 10.20
N ARG A 255 -3.31 0.07 9.37
CA ARG A 255 -2.72 -1.21 8.99
C ARG A 255 -2.18 -1.98 10.20
N GLU A 256 -1.43 -1.31 11.08
CA GLU A 256 -0.89 -1.91 12.30
C GLU A 256 -1.99 -2.38 13.25
N GLN A 257 -3.01 -1.54 13.49
CA GLN A 257 -4.17 -1.91 14.29
C GLN A 257 -4.89 -3.13 13.71
N PHE A 258 -5.05 -3.17 12.38
CA PHE A 258 -5.66 -4.30 11.70
C PHE A 258 -4.83 -5.58 11.84
N ILE A 259 -3.51 -5.52 11.63
CA ILE A 259 -2.61 -6.67 11.76
C ILE A 259 -2.64 -7.21 13.19
N ASN A 260 -2.52 -6.35 14.20
CA ASN A 260 -2.60 -6.73 15.61
C ASN A 260 -3.94 -7.38 15.95
N TYR A 261 -5.03 -6.81 15.44
CA TYR A 261 -6.36 -7.38 15.61
C TYR A 261 -6.48 -8.77 14.98
N PHE A 262 -6.06 -8.90 13.71
CA PHE A 262 -6.10 -10.17 12.98
C PHE A 262 -5.27 -11.26 13.67
N ASN A 263 -4.04 -10.94 14.05
CA ASN A 263 -3.14 -11.86 14.74
C ASN A 263 -3.71 -12.26 16.11
N THR A 264 -4.28 -11.32 16.86
CA THR A 264 -4.93 -11.65 18.14
C THR A 264 -6.12 -12.58 17.95
N LEU A 265 -6.94 -12.35 16.92
CA LEU A 265 -8.14 -13.12 16.66
C LEU A 265 -7.82 -14.57 16.27
N LEU A 266 -6.88 -14.78 15.36
CA LEU A 266 -6.63 -16.10 14.78
C LEU A 266 -5.39 -16.82 15.34
N ALA A 267 -4.41 -16.10 15.87
CA ALA A 267 -3.15 -16.68 16.35
C ALA A 267 -3.09 -16.82 17.88
N SER A 268 -4.16 -16.55 18.61
CA SER A 268 -4.20 -16.65 20.07
C SER A 268 -3.76 -18.01 20.63
N ASN A 269 -3.97 -19.09 19.87
CA ASN A 269 -3.57 -20.45 20.24
C ASN A 269 -2.24 -20.91 19.63
N ILE A 270 -1.61 -20.06 18.81
CA ILE A 270 -0.34 -20.38 18.18
C ILE A 270 0.76 -19.94 19.15
N PRO A 271 1.65 -20.85 19.60
CA PRO A 271 2.75 -20.46 20.47
C PRO A 271 3.52 -19.30 19.81
N PRO A 272 3.91 -18.29 20.61
CA PRO A 272 4.73 -17.20 20.09
C PRO A 272 5.91 -17.81 19.34
N ARG A 273 6.23 -17.22 18.19
CA ARG A 273 7.40 -17.64 17.41
C ARG A 273 8.56 -17.66 18.40
N ARG A 274 9.21 -18.81 18.60
CA ARG A 274 10.39 -18.87 19.45
C ARG A 274 11.44 -17.98 18.80
N THR A 275 11.55 -16.74 19.27
CA THR A 275 12.60 -15.78 18.91
C THR A 275 13.89 -16.14 19.64
N ASP A 276 14.12 -17.43 19.89
CA ASP A 276 15.28 -17.94 20.58
C ASP A 276 16.49 -17.50 19.75
N SER A 277 17.09 -16.39 20.15
CA SER A 277 18.36 -15.87 19.64
C SER A 277 19.52 -16.87 19.85
N ASN A 278 19.23 -18.00 20.49
CA ASN A 278 20.13 -19.09 20.81
C ASN A 278 19.95 -20.35 19.92
N TYR A 279 19.03 -20.38 18.96
CA TYR A 279 19.12 -21.40 17.90
C TYR A 279 20.32 -21.04 17.03
N GLY A 280 21.44 -21.70 17.32
CA GLY A 280 22.73 -21.53 16.66
C GLY A 280 22.64 -21.65 15.15
N CYS A 281 22.44 -20.52 14.48
CA CYS A 281 22.85 -20.28 13.09
C CYS A 281 24.38 -20.18 12.97
N ASN A 282 25.13 -20.76 13.90
CA ASN A 282 26.59 -20.88 13.87
C ASN A 282 27.03 -22.11 13.07
N ASP A 283 26.13 -22.73 12.32
CA ASP A 283 26.47 -23.73 11.31
C ASP A 283 26.72 -23.01 9.98
N PRO A 284 27.99 -22.71 9.63
CA PRO A 284 28.32 -22.04 8.37
C PRO A 284 27.99 -22.88 7.13
N SER A 285 27.58 -24.15 7.29
CA SER A 285 27.18 -25.02 6.18
C SER A 285 25.68 -24.94 5.84
N LYS A 286 24.85 -24.35 6.71
CA LYS A 286 23.44 -24.08 6.39
C LYS A 286 23.38 -22.78 5.61
N ILE A 287 23.23 -22.96 4.29
CA ILE A 287 22.92 -21.94 3.29
C ILE A 287 22.15 -20.82 3.95
N LEU A 288 22.83 -19.67 4.04
CA LEU A 288 22.31 -18.38 4.48
C LEU A 288 20.85 -18.26 4.00
N CYS A 289 19.88 -18.42 4.90
CA CYS A 289 18.64 -17.67 4.73
C CYS A 289 19.13 -16.22 4.68
N PRO A 290 19.03 -15.53 3.53
CA PRO A 290 19.63 -14.22 3.38
C PRO A 290 19.17 -13.35 4.55
N ALA A 291 20.10 -12.59 5.13
CA ALA A 291 19.83 -11.61 6.18
C ALA A 291 18.95 -10.43 5.68
N GLU A 292 18.09 -10.71 4.70
CA GLU A 292 17.11 -9.81 4.13
C GLU A 292 15.96 -9.69 5.12
N GLU A 293 15.96 -8.53 5.76
CA GLU A 293 14.89 -7.97 6.55
C GLU A 293 14.50 -8.84 7.76
N ARG A 294 15.09 -8.52 8.93
CA ARG A 294 14.31 -8.50 10.17
C ARG A 294 13.19 -7.47 9.98
N VAL A 295 12.19 -7.81 9.16
CA VAL A 295 10.90 -7.13 9.18
C VAL A 295 10.45 -7.26 10.61
N ASP A 296 10.17 -6.13 11.24
CA ASP A 296 9.57 -6.10 12.58
C ASP A 296 8.38 -7.07 12.57
N ASP A 297 8.52 -8.23 13.23
CA ASP A 297 7.56 -9.34 13.17
C ASP A 297 6.14 -8.86 13.56
N ASN A 298 6.05 -7.74 14.27
CA ASN A 298 4.81 -7.09 14.68
C ASN A 298 3.99 -6.51 13.51
N ASN A 299 4.59 -6.36 12.32
CA ASN A 299 3.97 -5.69 11.17
C ASN A 299 3.64 -6.65 10.00
N VAL A 300 3.50 -7.94 10.33
CA VAL A 300 3.23 -9.03 9.41
C VAL A 300 2.01 -9.84 9.85
N LEU A 301 1.17 -10.25 8.92
CA LEU A 301 0.05 -11.16 9.21
C LEU A 301 0.58 -12.56 9.51
N GLU A 302 0.10 -13.16 10.60
CA GLU A 302 0.43 -14.53 10.95
C GLU A 302 -0.09 -15.50 9.88
N ASN A 303 0.84 -16.22 9.24
CA ASN A 303 0.52 -17.14 8.16
C ASN A 303 0.28 -18.58 8.64
N ARG A 304 0.71 -18.93 9.86
CA ARG A 304 0.54 -20.28 10.45
C ARG A 304 -0.91 -20.66 10.72
N VAL A 305 -1.81 -19.68 10.72
CA VAL A 305 -3.26 -19.89 10.84
C VAL A 305 -3.80 -20.65 9.63
N LEU A 306 -3.19 -20.49 8.45
CA LEU A 306 -3.72 -21.06 7.21
C LEU A 306 -3.09 -22.40 6.88
N VAL A 307 -3.93 -23.34 6.49
CA VAL A 307 -3.47 -24.63 5.95
C VAL A 307 -2.89 -24.37 4.56
N HIS A 308 -1.59 -24.60 4.37
CA HIS A 308 -0.99 -24.42 3.04
C HIS A 308 -1.46 -25.49 2.06
N ALA A 309 -1.86 -25.05 0.87
CA ALA A 309 -2.15 -25.96 -0.23
C ALA A 309 -0.87 -26.71 -0.63
N ARG A 310 -1.02 -28.00 -0.94
CA ARG A 310 0.05 -28.83 -1.50
C ARG A 310 -0.51 -29.78 -2.55
N ASN A 311 0.35 -30.24 -3.44
CA ASN A 311 -0.02 -31.29 -4.38
C ASN A 311 -0.40 -32.57 -3.63
N LEU A 312 -1.54 -33.14 -4.02
CA LEU A 312 -1.94 -34.47 -3.60
C LEU A 312 -1.04 -35.50 -4.28
N LYS A 313 -0.61 -36.50 -3.53
CA LYS A 313 0.21 -37.63 -3.99
C LYS A 313 -0.65 -38.90 -3.90
N ASN A 314 -0.33 -39.93 -4.68
CA ASN A 314 -1.06 -41.20 -4.63
C ASN A 314 -1.14 -41.79 -3.21
N LYS A 315 -0.10 -41.60 -2.40
CA LYS A 315 -0.07 -42.03 -0.99
C LYS A 315 -1.06 -41.30 -0.07
N ASP A 316 -1.59 -40.15 -0.50
CA ASP A 316 -2.63 -39.44 0.23
C ASP A 316 -4.01 -40.07 -0.05
N ILE A 317 -4.22 -40.70 -1.22
CA ILE A 317 -5.49 -41.29 -1.67
C ILE A 317 -5.59 -42.77 -1.26
N VAL A 318 -5.43 -43.04 0.04
CA VAL A 318 -5.53 -44.38 0.63
C VAL A 318 -6.50 -44.38 1.81
N TRP A 319 -6.96 -45.56 2.23
CA TRP A 319 -7.77 -45.69 3.46
C TRP A 319 -6.96 -45.26 4.68
N GLY A 320 -7.53 -44.41 5.52
CA GLY A 320 -6.84 -43.71 6.61
C GLY A 320 -6.09 -42.44 6.18
N GLY A 321 -5.93 -42.21 4.87
CA GLY A 321 -5.33 -41.00 4.27
C GLY A 321 -6.36 -39.89 4.03
N LEU A 322 -6.79 -39.69 2.79
CA LEU A 322 -7.94 -38.85 2.44
C LEU A 322 -9.26 -39.61 2.58
N VAL A 323 -9.23 -40.92 2.32
CA VAL A 323 -10.41 -41.79 2.37
C VAL A 323 -10.49 -42.43 3.75
N GLY A 324 -11.65 -42.39 4.41
CA GLY A 324 -11.87 -43.09 5.69
C GLY A 324 -11.00 -42.60 6.86
N ASN A 325 -10.44 -41.39 6.78
CA ASN A 325 -9.62 -40.83 7.86
C ASN A 325 -10.49 -40.43 9.05
N SER A 326 -10.30 -41.11 10.18
CA SER A 326 -11.07 -40.90 11.40
C SER A 326 -10.67 -39.64 12.18
N LYS A 327 -9.49 -39.08 11.89
CA LYS A 327 -8.97 -37.88 12.56
C LYS A 327 -9.30 -36.59 11.81
N THR A 328 -9.38 -36.65 10.49
CA THR A 328 -9.58 -35.48 9.64
C THR A 328 -10.62 -35.78 8.57
N ALA A 329 -11.77 -35.13 8.68
CA ALA A 329 -12.82 -35.21 7.67
C ALA A 329 -12.49 -34.28 6.50
N TYR A 330 -12.31 -34.85 5.31
CA TYR A 330 -12.12 -34.09 4.09
C TYR A 330 -13.46 -33.79 3.40
N ARG A 331 -13.51 -32.68 2.67
CA ARG A 331 -14.64 -32.25 1.86
C ARG A 331 -14.15 -31.84 0.48
N VAL A 332 -15.01 -32.02 -0.51
CA VAL A 332 -14.81 -31.54 -1.88
C VAL A 332 -15.69 -30.31 -2.03
N THR A 333 -15.12 -29.22 -2.54
CA THR A 333 -15.83 -27.99 -2.85
C THR A 333 -15.53 -27.55 -4.28
N HIS A 334 -16.44 -26.80 -4.87
CA HIS A 334 -16.19 -26.11 -6.14
C HIS A 334 -15.16 -25.00 -5.91
N LYS A 335 -14.26 -24.81 -6.88
CA LYS A 335 -13.32 -23.70 -6.94
C LYS A 335 -13.76 -22.74 -8.04
N ALA A 336 -13.48 -21.46 -7.83
CA ALA A 336 -13.66 -20.41 -8.82
C ALA A 336 -12.38 -20.18 -9.65
N ASP A 337 -11.32 -20.98 -9.42
CA ASP A 337 -9.97 -20.78 -9.93
C ASP A 337 -9.40 -19.38 -9.59
N GLY A 338 -9.88 -18.80 -8.49
CA GLY A 338 -9.47 -17.48 -8.01
C GLY A 338 -8.24 -17.50 -7.12
N LEU A 339 -7.85 -16.33 -6.63
CA LEU A 339 -6.82 -16.19 -5.60
C LEU A 339 -7.42 -16.45 -4.23
N ARG A 340 -6.87 -17.41 -3.49
CA ARG A 340 -7.27 -17.64 -2.09
C ARG A 340 -7.04 -16.37 -1.26
N LYS A 341 -8.06 -15.93 -0.53
CA LYS A 341 -8.05 -14.75 0.35
C LYS A 341 -8.87 -15.00 1.62
N LEU A 342 -8.64 -14.16 2.61
CA LEU A 342 -9.49 -14.03 3.79
C LEU A 342 -10.22 -12.71 3.75
N MET A 343 -11.52 -12.73 4.02
CA MET A 343 -12.30 -11.52 4.31
C MET A 343 -12.43 -11.37 5.82
N VAL A 344 -12.03 -10.22 6.35
CA VAL A 344 -11.93 -9.94 7.79
C VAL A 344 -12.78 -8.73 8.12
N PHE A 345 -13.71 -8.91 9.04
CA PHE A 345 -14.54 -7.85 9.59
C PHE A 345 -13.89 -7.30 10.86
N ALA A 346 -13.11 -6.23 10.71
CA ALA A 346 -12.38 -5.60 11.82
C ALA A 346 -13.12 -4.36 12.33
N PRO A 347 -12.85 -3.88 13.56
CA PRO A 347 -13.52 -2.70 14.10
C PRO A 347 -13.44 -1.45 13.22
N ASN A 348 -12.36 -1.30 12.43
CA ASN A 348 -12.16 -0.17 11.52
C ASN A 348 -12.73 -0.40 10.10
N GLY A 349 -13.17 -1.59 9.74
CA GLY A 349 -13.76 -1.86 8.43
C GLY A 349 -13.63 -3.30 7.94
N ILE A 350 -13.91 -3.50 6.66
CA ILE A 350 -13.81 -4.80 6.00
C ILE A 350 -12.51 -4.85 5.20
N TRP A 351 -11.74 -5.92 5.40
CA TRP A 351 -10.45 -6.14 4.79
C TRP A 351 -10.44 -7.46 4.02
N ILE A 352 -9.72 -7.48 2.90
CA ILE A 352 -9.37 -8.72 2.19
C ILE A 352 -7.86 -8.91 2.34
N VAL A 353 -7.44 -10.07 2.82
CA VAL A 353 -6.02 -10.31 3.14
C VAL A 353 -5.51 -11.66 2.67
N MET A 354 -4.20 -11.72 2.47
CA MET A 354 -3.46 -12.97 2.33
C MET A 354 -2.14 -12.84 3.07
N PRO A 355 -1.96 -13.55 4.21
CA PRO A 355 -0.71 -13.56 4.93
C PRO A 355 0.47 -13.99 4.02
N PRO A 356 1.68 -13.45 4.22
CA PRO A 356 2.05 -12.53 5.31
C PRO A 356 1.78 -11.04 5.04
N ASN A 357 1.70 -10.62 3.77
CA ASN A 357 1.92 -9.21 3.42
C ASN A 357 0.78 -8.54 2.64
N GLU A 358 -0.21 -9.29 2.16
CA GLU A 358 -1.24 -8.72 1.29
C GLU A 358 -2.42 -8.25 2.12
N ILE A 359 -2.66 -6.94 2.10
CA ILE A 359 -3.72 -6.26 2.86
C ILE A 359 -4.44 -5.31 1.93
N MET A 360 -5.74 -5.53 1.74
CA MET A 360 -6.60 -4.71 0.91
C MET A 360 -7.76 -4.20 1.77
N TRP A 361 -7.85 -2.88 1.96
CA TRP A 361 -9.00 -2.27 2.62
C TRP A 361 -10.09 -2.02 1.59
N ILE A 362 -11.29 -2.57 1.84
CA ILE A 362 -12.39 -2.52 0.85
C ILE A 362 -13.55 -1.64 1.30
N ALA A 363 -13.77 -1.48 2.62
CA ALA A 363 -14.82 -0.61 3.16
C ALA A 363 -14.42 -0.05 4.53
N SER A 364 -14.60 1.26 4.74
CA SER A 364 -14.50 1.87 6.06
C SER A 364 -15.76 1.64 6.88
N GLY A 365 -15.59 1.07 8.08
CA GLY A 365 -16.71 0.70 8.94
C GLY A 365 -17.52 -0.48 8.39
N ILE A 366 -18.38 -1.02 9.24
CA ILE A 366 -19.21 -2.20 8.93
C ILE A 366 -20.71 -1.83 8.98
N GLY A 367 -21.03 -0.54 9.15
CA GLY A 367 -22.40 -0.08 9.40
C GLY A 367 -22.96 -0.69 10.70
N ASN A 368 -24.28 -0.94 10.73
CA ASN A 368 -24.95 -1.64 11.83
C ASN A 368 -24.83 -3.18 11.71
N ILE A 369 -23.94 -3.69 10.87
CA ILE A 369 -23.80 -5.11 10.65
C ILE A 369 -22.93 -5.69 11.78
N ASP A 370 -23.55 -6.50 12.64
CA ASP A 370 -22.87 -7.16 13.75
C ASP A 370 -22.06 -8.38 13.26
N LEU A 371 -20.96 -8.10 12.55
CA LEU A 371 -20.03 -9.10 12.02
C LEU A 371 -18.58 -8.90 12.47
N VAL A 372 -18.29 -7.90 13.31
CA VAL A 372 -16.94 -7.66 13.84
C VAL A 372 -16.36 -8.94 14.45
N GLY A 373 -15.15 -9.32 14.06
CA GLY A 373 -14.48 -10.55 14.48
C GLY A 373 -14.84 -11.78 13.67
N THR A 374 -15.53 -11.60 12.55
CA THR A 374 -15.76 -12.66 11.58
C THR A 374 -14.63 -12.72 10.58
N VAL A 375 -14.15 -13.93 10.28
CA VAL A 375 -13.13 -14.21 9.26
C VAL A 375 -13.64 -15.30 8.34
N ILE A 376 -13.82 -14.95 7.08
CA ILE A 376 -14.29 -15.86 6.03
C ILE A 376 -13.15 -16.17 5.08
N GLU A 377 -13.01 -17.43 4.70
CA GLU A 377 -12.07 -17.89 3.70
C GLU A 377 -12.78 -18.08 2.36
N GLY A 378 -12.12 -17.66 1.28
CA GLY A 378 -12.67 -17.74 -0.05
C GLY A 378 -11.66 -17.56 -1.18
N GLU A 379 -12.16 -17.58 -2.41
CA GLU A 379 -11.42 -17.31 -3.64
C GLU A 379 -11.88 -16.00 -4.26
N LEU A 380 -10.98 -15.02 -4.34
CA LEU A 380 -11.18 -13.74 -5.00
C LEU A 380 -10.87 -13.89 -6.50
N LEU A 381 -11.84 -13.59 -7.35
CA LEU A 381 -11.63 -13.59 -8.80
C LEU A 381 -10.75 -12.43 -9.25
N SER A 382 -10.01 -12.64 -10.34
CA SER A 382 -9.24 -11.57 -10.96
C SER A 382 -10.17 -10.58 -11.67
N GLU A 383 -9.69 -9.36 -11.91
CA GLU A 383 -10.45 -8.36 -12.69
C GLU A 383 -10.75 -8.84 -14.12
N ASN A 384 -9.90 -9.70 -14.69
CA ASN A 384 -10.13 -10.29 -15.99
C ASN A 384 -11.25 -11.33 -15.95
N ASP A 385 -11.28 -12.17 -14.93
CA ASP A 385 -12.34 -13.18 -14.77
C ASP A 385 -13.70 -12.51 -14.55
N ILE A 386 -13.75 -11.49 -13.69
CA ILE A 386 -14.96 -10.68 -13.46
C ILE A 386 -15.49 -10.10 -14.78
N LYS A 387 -14.61 -9.55 -15.63
CA LYS A 387 -14.97 -9.05 -16.96
C LYS A 387 -15.44 -10.16 -17.88
N ASN A 388 -14.74 -11.30 -17.92
CA ASN A 388 -15.09 -12.44 -18.76
C ASN A 388 -16.48 -13.01 -18.40
N PHE A 389 -16.85 -12.98 -17.13
CA PHE A 389 -18.17 -13.39 -16.66
C PHE A 389 -19.23 -12.29 -16.75
N ASN A 390 -18.92 -11.11 -17.31
CA ASN A 390 -19.80 -9.94 -17.38
C ASN A 390 -20.43 -9.54 -16.03
N LEU A 391 -19.67 -9.72 -14.94
CA LEU A 391 -20.15 -9.38 -13.60
C LEU A 391 -20.01 -7.87 -13.39
N ASN A 392 -21.13 -7.19 -13.10
CA ASN A 392 -21.12 -5.76 -12.78
C ASN A 392 -20.70 -5.50 -11.33
N THR A 393 -19.46 -5.87 -11.00
CA THR A 393 -18.89 -5.78 -9.66
C THR A 393 -17.41 -5.48 -9.73
N ALA A 394 -16.87 -4.79 -8.72
CA ALA A 394 -15.44 -4.51 -8.67
C ALA A 394 -14.65 -5.63 -7.99
N LEU A 395 -15.32 -6.38 -7.12
CA LEU A 395 -14.79 -7.53 -6.41
C LEU A 395 -15.84 -8.64 -6.41
N TRP A 396 -15.38 -9.86 -6.61
CA TRP A 396 -16.20 -11.05 -6.49
C TRP A 396 -15.42 -12.11 -5.74
N MET A 397 -16.01 -12.66 -4.67
CA MET A 397 -15.36 -13.67 -3.84
C MET A 397 -16.29 -14.85 -3.58
N LEU A 398 -15.82 -16.07 -3.89
CA LEU A 398 -16.49 -17.33 -3.55
C LEU A 398 -16.11 -17.75 -2.15
N PHE A 399 -17.09 -17.87 -1.25
CA PHE A 399 -16.84 -18.34 0.12
C PHE A 399 -16.82 -19.85 0.21
N PHE A 400 -15.90 -20.39 1.00
CA PHE A 400 -15.86 -21.84 1.25
C PHE A 400 -15.41 -22.23 2.67
N ASP A 401 -15.07 -21.29 3.56
CA ASP A 401 -14.97 -21.62 4.99
C ASP A 401 -15.18 -20.40 5.90
N CYS A 402 -15.51 -20.63 7.17
CA CYS A 402 -15.58 -19.61 8.22
C CYS A 402 -14.59 -19.96 9.32
N LEU A 403 -13.52 -19.17 9.45
CA LEU A 403 -12.42 -19.41 10.40
C LEU A 403 -12.65 -18.77 11.77
N ALA A 404 -13.40 -17.67 11.82
CA ALA A 404 -13.83 -17.04 13.06
C ALA A 404 -15.22 -16.45 12.88
N TRP A 405 -16.03 -16.51 13.93
CA TRP A 405 -17.39 -15.98 13.94
C TRP A 405 -17.55 -15.05 15.13
N LYS A 406 -17.80 -13.76 14.85
CA LYS A 406 -18.04 -12.72 15.86
C LYS A 406 -17.03 -12.73 17.02
N GLY A 407 -15.75 -12.85 16.70
CA GLY A 407 -14.65 -12.84 17.67
C GLY A 407 -14.26 -14.20 18.24
N SER A 408 -14.96 -15.28 17.88
CA SER A 408 -14.64 -16.63 18.34
C SER A 408 -14.12 -17.53 17.22
N THR A 409 -13.00 -18.22 17.46
CA THR A 409 -12.47 -19.29 16.59
C THR A 409 -13.11 -20.65 16.87
N SER A 410 -13.99 -20.77 17.87
CA SER A 410 -14.66 -22.04 18.21
C SER A 410 -15.49 -22.62 17.07
N ILE A 411 -15.91 -21.79 16.10
CA ILE A 411 -16.61 -22.24 14.90
C ILE A 411 -15.79 -23.26 14.09
N GLN A 412 -14.46 -23.29 14.21
CA GLN A 412 -13.61 -24.29 13.57
C GLN A 412 -13.88 -25.71 14.08
N ASN A 413 -14.41 -25.86 15.30
CA ASN A 413 -14.82 -27.15 15.86
C ASN A 413 -16.18 -27.63 15.34
N ASN A 414 -16.93 -26.76 14.65
CA ASN A 414 -18.22 -27.12 14.06
C ASN A 414 -18.04 -27.87 12.75
N THR A 415 -19.10 -28.57 12.34
CA THR A 415 -19.16 -29.23 11.04
C THR A 415 -19.03 -28.19 9.91
N HIS A 416 -18.44 -28.61 8.78
CA HIS A 416 -18.28 -27.71 7.62
C HIS A 416 -19.60 -27.06 7.18
N THR A 417 -20.72 -27.78 7.20
CA THR A 417 -22.06 -27.22 6.90
C THR A 417 -22.43 -26.06 7.81
N GLN A 418 -22.16 -26.17 9.12
CA GLN A 418 -22.43 -25.08 10.06
C GLN A 418 -21.54 -23.86 9.81
N ARG A 419 -20.28 -24.08 9.42
CA ARG A 419 -19.37 -22.99 9.03
C ARG A 419 -19.80 -22.32 7.74
N MET A 420 -20.30 -23.08 6.77
CA MET A 420 -20.88 -22.54 5.54
C MET A 420 -22.19 -21.77 5.79
N ASN A 421 -23.04 -22.20 6.73
CA ASN A 421 -24.21 -21.42 7.11
C ASN A 421 -23.81 -20.05 7.69
N ALA A 422 -22.74 -19.99 8.48
CA ALA A 422 -22.20 -18.73 8.96
C ALA A 422 -21.66 -17.85 7.82
N ALA A 423 -20.92 -18.44 6.87
CA ALA A 423 -20.47 -17.74 5.67
C ALA A 423 -21.65 -17.22 4.81
N GLN A 424 -22.74 -17.97 4.70
CA GLN A 424 -23.94 -17.54 3.98
C GLN A 424 -24.58 -16.31 4.62
N ILE A 425 -24.67 -16.24 5.95
CA ILE A 425 -25.18 -15.05 6.65
C ILE A 425 -24.34 -13.81 6.31
N VAL A 426 -23.03 -13.97 6.18
CA VAL A 426 -22.13 -12.88 5.77
C VAL A 426 -22.38 -12.48 4.32
N SER A 427 -22.51 -13.46 3.43
CA SER A 427 -22.81 -13.23 2.01
C SER A 427 -24.12 -12.45 1.86
N ASP A 428 -25.17 -12.88 2.55
CA ASP A 428 -26.48 -12.22 2.56
C ASP A 428 -26.38 -10.79 3.11
N ALA A 429 -25.65 -10.61 4.22
CA ALA A 429 -25.47 -9.30 4.83
C ALA A 429 -24.71 -8.32 3.92
N ILE A 430 -23.66 -8.76 3.21
CA ILE A 430 -22.93 -7.94 2.25
C ILE A 430 -23.83 -7.61 1.05
N ASN A 431 -24.52 -8.61 0.50
CA ASN A 431 -25.36 -8.43 -0.68
C ASN A 431 -26.57 -7.53 -0.41
N ALA A 432 -26.99 -7.39 0.85
CA ALA A 432 -28.03 -6.47 1.31
C ALA A 432 -27.55 -5.01 1.49
N ILE A 433 -26.25 -4.74 1.45
CA ILE A 433 -25.74 -3.36 1.50
C ILE A 433 -26.10 -2.68 0.18
N GLU A 434 -26.98 -1.68 0.25
CA GLU A 434 -27.23 -0.80 -0.90
C GLU A 434 -25.97 0.00 -1.21
N ILE A 435 -25.41 -0.26 -2.38
CA ILE A 435 -24.24 0.45 -2.89
C ILE A 435 -24.75 1.51 -3.86
N PRO A 436 -24.49 2.80 -3.61
CA PRO A 436 -24.95 3.86 -4.50
C PRO A 436 -24.44 3.64 -5.94
N GLU A 437 -25.19 4.12 -6.93
CA GLU A 437 -24.80 4.00 -8.34
C GLU A 437 -23.39 4.58 -8.58
N GLY A 438 -22.57 3.87 -9.37
CA GLY A 438 -21.19 4.25 -9.70
C GLY A 438 -20.12 3.80 -8.69
N HIS A 439 -20.48 3.01 -7.68
CA HIS A 439 -19.52 2.49 -6.70
C HIS A 439 -19.16 1.02 -6.95
N ASN A 440 -17.97 0.67 -6.46
CA ASN A 440 -17.43 -0.68 -6.50
C ASN A 440 -18.32 -1.62 -5.67
N ARG A 441 -19.19 -2.39 -6.34
CA ARG A 441 -19.93 -3.47 -5.68
C ARG A 441 -18.96 -4.58 -5.28
N LEU A 442 -19.21 -5.17 -4.11
CA LEU A 442 -18.66 -6.45 -3.71
C LEU A 442 -19.80 -7.44 -3.82
N ILE A 443 -19.62 -8.48 -4.63
CA ILE A 443 -20.51 -9.62 -4.68
C ILE A 443 -19.80 -10.76 -3.99
N VAL A 444 -20.56 -11.42 -3.12
CA VAL A 444 -20.12 -12.62 -2.45
C VAL A 444 -21.12 -13.71 -2.78
N THR A 445 -20.62 -14.91 -3.04
CA THR A 445 -21.42 -16.10 -3.29
C THR A 445 -21.03 -17.23 -2.37
#